data_AF-A0A0P7BSZ3-F1
#
_entry.id   AF-A0A0P7BSZ3-F1
#
_cell.length_a   1.000
_cell.length_b   1.000
_cell.length_c   1.000
_cell.angle_alpha   90.00
_cell.angle_beta   90.00
_cell.angle_gamma   90.00
#
_symmetry.space_group_name_H-M   'P 1'
#
loop_
_entity.id
_entity.type
_entity.pdbx_description
1 polymer ?
#
loop_
_entity_poly.entity_id
_entity_poly.type
_entity_poly.pdbx_seq_one_letter_code
_entity_poly.pdbx_strand_id
1 'polypeptide(L)'
;MPGRDRRLRHLRNSHGEIWVNITSSHLVLADFVNLDPSYSPGLVGAYPALGWARALHRALCASRTLSLLRRTGTAAWRAVRWPRLAATLTRHLPRRPARPGRSGRGRGRGWAVRRQWEASRTAVVVRHRPGRRLPLADGSVDHILCAHVVQELPPRVAGRVLAECARILRPGGTLHLVLPDLRQAVDRYVRGEIDADELVAWQRLNDGHRPADPRRARHPRRREPADPQNRWHYDEHTARRRLVAAGFHLSRTPTPSTGLVETDPVSLHLVAVRP
;
A
#
# COMPACT_ATOMS: atom_id res chain seq x y z
N MET A 1 -32.37 11.70 18.63
CA MET A 1 -31.13 12.23 18.00
C MET A 1 -31.23 12.15 16.46
N PRO A 2 -32.04 13.01 15.80
CA PRO A 2 -32.42 12.83 14.39
C PRO A 2 -31.32 13.16 13.36
N GLY A 3 -30.28 13.91 13.76
CA GLY A 3 -29.21 14.36 12.84
C GLY A 3 -28.11 13.33 12.54
N ARG A 4 -27.92 12.31 13.40
CA ARG A 4 -26.86 11.30 13.23
C ARG A 4 -27.25 10.22 12.19
N ASP A 5 -28.50 9.77 12.18
CA ASP A 5 -28.99 8.77 11.22
C ASP A 5 -28.95 9.25 9.77
N ARG A 6 -29.18 10.54 9.53
CA ARG A 6 -29.08 11.13 8.17
C ARG A 6 -27.67 11.02 7.59
N ARG A 7 -26.61 11.18 8.40
CA ARG A 7 -25.22 11.07 7.92
C ARG A 7 -24.82 9.62 7.59
N LEU A 8 -25.34 8.64 8.33
CA LEU A 8 -25.03 7.22 8.10
C LEU A 8 -25.73 6.65 6.85
N ARG A 9 -26.90 7.18 6.45
CA ARG A 9 -27.58 6.76 5.21
C ARG A 9 -26.72 6.95 3.96
N HIS A 10 -25.89 8.00 3.92
CA HIS A 10 -24.98 8.27 2.81
C HIS A 10 -23.74 7.37 2.79
N LEU A 11 -23.53 6.56 3.84
CA LEU A 11 -22.40 5.62 3.94
C LEU A 11 -22.80 4.19 3.57
N ARG A 12 -24.09 3.95 3.29
CA ARG A 12 -24.55 2.63 2.85
C ARG A 12 -24.08 2.37 1.42
N ASN A 13 -23.59 1.16 1.19
CA ASN A 13 -23.11 0.70 -0.09
C ASN A 13 -24.24 0.18 -0.99
N SER A 14 -23.89 -0.37 -2.15
CA SER A 14 -24.80 -0.99 -3.11
C SER A 14 -25.66 -2.14 -2.53
N HIS A 15 -25.24 -2.74 -1.42
CA HIS A 15 -25.96 -3.80 -0.70
C HIS A 15 -26.85 -3.26 0.43
N GLY A 16 -26.91 -1.94 0.62
CA GLY A 16 -27.62 -1.32 1.74
C GLY A 16 -26.92 -1.52 3.08
N GLU A 17 -25.67 -1.97 3.11
CA GLU A 17 -24.85 -2.22 4.31
C GLU A 17 -23.78 -1.13 4.48
N ILE A 18 -23.17 -1.06 5.66
CA ILE A 18 -22.02 -0.20 5.93
C ILE A 18 -20.79 -1.09 6.09
N TRP A 19 -19.90 -1.06 5.10
CA TRP A 19 -18.60 -1.72 5.17
C TRP A 19 -17.49 -0.69 5.34
N VAL A 20 -16.58 -0.94 6.27
CA VAL A 20 -15.47 -0.03 6.58
C VAL A 20 -14.15 -0.71 6.26
N ASN A 21 -13.27 0.00 5.56
CA ASN A 21 -11.92 -0.46 5.27
C ASN A 21 -10.90 0.43 6.00
N ILE A 22 -10.14 -0.16 6.90
CA ILE A 22 -9.08 0.49 7.69
C ILE A 22 -7.75 -0.03 7.15
N THR A 23 -7.01 0.81 6.41
CA THR A 23 -5.78 0.38 5.72
C THR A 23 -4.68 1.44 5.82
N SER A 24 -3.42 1.02 5.84
CA SER A 24 -2.23 1.88 5.69
C SER A 24 -1.57 1.75 4.31
N SER A 25 -2.01 0.82 3.47
CA SER A 25 -1.34 0.40 2.23
C SER A 25 -2.01 0.91 0.95
N HIS A 26 -2.78 2.01 1.04
CA HIS A 26 -3.55 2.60 -0.07
C HIS A 26 -4.50 1.60 -0.78
N LEU A 27 -4.95 0.58 -0.05
CA LEU A 27 -5.95 -0.37 -0.52
C LEU A 27 -7.31 0.31 -0.53
N VAL A 28 -7.74 0.88 -1.67
CA VAL A 28 -9.08 1.44 -1.79
C VAL A 28 -10.02 0.40 -2.39
N LEU A 29 -11.08 0.07 -1.67
CA LEU A 29 -12.12 -0.86 -2.11
C LEU A 29 -13.40 -0.11 -2.48
N ALA A 30 -13.99 -0.49 -3.61
CA ALA A 30 -15.33 -0.05 -3.98
C ALA A 30 -16.35 -0.58 -2.96
N ASP A 31 -17.45 0.14 -2.73
CA ASP A 31 -18.50 -0.23 -1.75
C ASP A 31 -18.07 -0.24 -0.27
N PHE A 32 -16.84 0.22 0.04
CA PHE A 32 -16.36 0.45 1.40
C PHE A 32 -16.22 1.95 1.71
N VAL A 33 -16.42 2.30 2.97
CA VAL A 33 -15.93 3.55 3.56
C VAL A 33 -14.45 3.34 3.90
N ASN A 34 -13.57 3.95 3.11
CA ASN A 34 -12.13 3.77 3.20
C ASN A 34 -11.51 4.80 4.15
N LEU A 35 -10.91 4.31 5.23
CA LEU A 35 -10.21 5.09 6.24
C LEU A 35 -8.70 4.97 5.99
N ASP A 36 -8.13 5.98 5.34
CA ASP A 36 -6.70 6.02 4.99
C ASP A 36 -6.03 7.24 5.66
N PRO A 37 -5.04 7.04 6.55
CA PRO A 37 -4.32 8.12 7.22
C PRO A 37 -3.47 8.98 6.27
N SER A 38 -3.06 8.38 5.15
CA SER A 38 -2.19 8.93 4.10
C SER A 38 -2.98 9.47 2.90
N TYR A 39 -4.33 9.44 2.94
CA TYR A 39 -5.15 10.03 1.90
C TYR A 39 -4.91 11.53 1.79
N SER A 40 -4.46 11.95 0.60
CA SER A 40 -4.29 13.35 0.22
C SER A 40 -5.19 13.69 -0.96
N PRO A 41 -6.27 14.49 -0.75
CA PRO A 41 -7.20 14.84 -1.82
C PRO A 41 -6.52 15.61 -2.97
N GLY A 42 -5.44 16.36 -2.70
CA GLY A 42 -4.70 17.10 -3.73
C GLY A 42 -3.97 16.22 -4.73
N LEU A 43 -3.37 15.11 -4.29
CA LEU A 43 -2.68 14.15 -5.17
C LEU A 43 -3.66 13.39 -6.06
N VAL A 44 -4.82 13.02 -5.52
CA VAL A 44 -5.90 12.34 -6.26
C VAL A 44 -6.54 13.29 -7.29
N GLY A 45 -6.83 14.53 -6.90
CA GLY A 45 -7.43 15.54 -7.78
C GLY A 45 -6.54 15.95 -8.96
N ALA A 46 -5.22 15.95 -8.80
CA ALA A 46 -4.27 16.27 -9.87
C ALA A 46 -3.95 15.09 -10.82
N TYR A 47 -4.39 13.88 -10.48
CA TYR A 47 -4.07 12.68 -11.28
C TYR A 47 -4.54 12.73 -12.75
N PRO A 48 -5.73 13.24 -13.10
CA PRO A 48 -6.14 13.38 -14.50
C PRO A 48 -5.12 14.15 -15.33
N ALA A 49 -4.62 15.28 -14.81
CA ALA A 49 -3.63 16.12 -15.48
C ALA A 49 -2.28 15.40 -15.66
N LEU A 50 -1.86 14.60 -14.68
CA LEU A 50 -0.66 13.77 -14.77
C LEU A 50 -0.81 12.63 -15.82
N GLY A 51 -2.03 12.10 -15.97
CA GLY A 51 -2.38 11.13 -17.00
C GLY A 51 -2.24 11.72 -18.40
N TRP A 52 -2.79 12.92 -18.62
CA TRP A 52 -2.65 13.68 -19.85
C TRP A 52 -1.19 14.00 -20.18
N ALA A 53 -0.41 14.50 -19.21
CA ALA A 53 1.01 14.79 -19.41
C ALA A 53 1.81 13.53 -19.81
N ARG A 54 1.51 12.36 -19.23
CA ARG A 54 2.13 11.08 -19.61
C ARG A 54 1.68 10.57 -20.97
N ALA A 55 0.41 10.75 -21.33
CA ALA A 55 -0.10 10.41 -22.66
C ALA A 55 0.55 11.29 -23.73
N LEU A 56 0.61 12.60 -23.48
CA LEU A 56 1.31 13.57 -24.32
C LEU A 56 2.80 13.22 -24.44
N HIS A 57 3.48 12.94 -23.32
CA HIS A 57 4.89 12.54 -23.35
C HIS A 57 5.12 11.26 -24.19
N ARG A 58 4.23 10.26 -24.07
CA ARG A 58 4.29 9.05 -24.90
C ARG A 58 4.06 9.36 -26.38
N ALA A 59 3.08 10.19 -26.70
CA ALA A 59 2.81 10.64 -28.08
C ALA A 59 4.00 11.41 -28.68
N LEU A 60 4.60 12.32 -27.91
CA LEU A 60 5.79 13.08 -28.30
C LEU A 60 7.02 12.17 -28.49
N CYS A 61 7.18 11.14 -27.66
CA CYS A 61 8.25 10.14 -27.81
C CYS A 61 8.02 9.16 -28.96
N ALA A 62 6.76 8.84 -29.29
CA ALA A 62 6.38 7.97 -30.40
C ALA A 62 6.36 8.71 -31.76
N SER A 63 6.32 10.05 -31.75
CA SER A 63 6.32 10.88 -32.96
C SER A 63 7.65 10.76 -33.72
N ARG A 64 7.56 10.23 -34.95
CA ARG A 64 8.70 10.14 -35.88
C ARG A 64 9.27 11.50 -36.25
N THR A 65 8.42 12.51 -36.44
CA THR A 65 8.80 13.89 -36.77
C THR A 65 9.61 14.56 -35.66
N LEU A 66 9.19 14.43 -34.40
CA LEU A 66 9.95 14.96 -33.25
C LEU A 66 11.24 14.19 -32.99
N SER A 67 11.26 12.89 -33.30
CA SER A 67 12.49 12.08 -33.24
C SER A 67 13.53 12.53 -34.27
N LEU A 68 13.09 12.94 -35.48
CA LEU A 68 13.95 13.46 -36.53
C LEU A 68 14.49 14.86 -36.17
N LEU A 69 13.63 15.77 -35.69
CA LEU A 69 14.03 17.09 -35.18
C LEU A 69 15.03 17.02 -34.02
N ARG A 70 14.87 16.05 -33.11
CA ARG A 70 15.85 15.81 -32.04
C ARG A 70 17.19 15.27 -32.57
N ARG A 71 17.17 14.44 -33.63
CA ARG A 71 18.40 13.93 -34.26
C ARG A 71 19.13 15.02 -35.03
N THR A 72 18.43 15.89 -35.77
CA THR A 72 19.04 17.01 -36.48
C THR A 72 19.53 18.10 -35.53
N GLY A 73 18.77 18.42 -34.47
CA GLY A 73 19.17 19.37 -33.43
C GLY A 73 20.38 18.89 -32.60
N THR A 74 20.46 17.60 -32.27
CA THR A 74 21.64 17.03 -31.59
C THR A 74 22.85 16.86 -32.51
N ALA A 75 22.65 16.65 -33.82
CA ALA A 75 23.74 16.66 -34.81
C ALA A 75 24.34 18.07 -34.97
N ALA A 76 23.50 19.10 -35.04
CA ALA A 76 23.94 20.50 -35.07
C ALA A 76 24.70 20.91 -33.78
N TRP A 77 24.21 20.49 -32.61
CA TRP A 77 24.89 20.72 -31.33
C TRP A 77 26.22 19.96 -31.21
N ARG A 78 26.30 18.73 -31.73
CA ARG A 78 27.55 17.94 -31.76
C ARG A 78 28.58 18.51 -32.72
N ALA A 79 28.15 19.07 -33.85
CA ALA A 79 29.05 19.65 -34.86
C ALA A 79 29.69 20.97 -34.41
N VAL A 80 28.96 21.82 -33.67
CA VAL A 80 29.39 23.22 -33.42
C VAL A 80 30.15 23.41 -32.09
N ARG A 81 29.98 22.54 -31.08
CA ARG A 81 30.62 22.74 -29.76
C ARG A 81 31.25 21.50 -29.09
N TRP A 82 31.05 20.29 -29.62
CA TRP A 82 31.59 19.07 -29.00
C TRP A 82 33.11 18.83 -29.13
N PRO A 83 33.81 19.22 -30.22
CA PRO A 83 35.23 18.87 -30.36
C PRO A 83 36.14 19.55 -29.32
N ARG A 84 35.74 20.71 -28.77
CA ARG A 84 36.54 21.45 -27.77
C ARG A 84 36.29 21.03 -26.31
N LEU A 85 35.12 20.44 -26.01
CA LEU A 85 34.79 19.95 -24.66
C LEU A 85 35.09 18.46 -24.48
N ALA A 86 35.04 17.67 -25.56
CA ALA A 86 35.29 16.23 -25.51
C ALA A 86 36.75 15.88 -25.17
N ALA A 87 37.72 16.64 -25.70
CA ALA A 87 39.15 16.39 -25.47
C ALA A 87 39.58 16.61 -24.00
N THR A 88 38.91 17.52 -23.28
CA THR A 88 39.20 17.84 -21.87
C THR A 88 38.56 16.83 -20.91
N LEU A 89 37.42 16.25 -21.29
CA LEU A 89 36.66 15.31 -20.44
C LEU A 89 37.12 13.85 -20.58
N THR A 90 37.71 13.45 -21.71
CA THR A 90 38.19 12.07 -21.92
C THR A 90 39.47 11.71 -21.17
N ARG A 91 40.21 12.67 -20.59
CA ARG A 91 41.39 12.36 -19.75
C ARG A 91 41.07 11.87 -18.33
N HIS A 92 39.83 12.04 -17.86
CA HIS A 92 39.51 11.81 -16.44
C HIS A 92 38.27 10.92 -16.18
N LEU A 93 37.69 10.28 -17.20
CA LEU A 93 36.49 9.45 -17.01
C LEU A 93 36.79 7.95 -17.20
N PRO A 94 36.57 7.09 -16.17
CA PRO A 94 36.79 5.66 -16.29
C PRO A 94 35.74 5.00 -17.19
N ARG A 95 36.18 4.01 -17.97
CA ARG A 95 35.37 3.22 -18.92
C ARG A 95 34.18 2.55 -18.20
N ARG A 96 32.97 2.74 -18.75
CA ARG A 96 31.76 2.03 -18.30
C ARG A 96 31.69 0.63 -18.91
N PRO A 97 31.44 -0.44 -18.14
CA PRO A 97 31.16 -1.75 -18.71
C PRO A 97 29.71 -1.84 -19.22
N ALA A 98 29.52 -2.76 -20.16
CA ALA A 98 28.26 -3.01 -20.86
C ALA A 98 27.12 -3.46 -19.94
N ARG A 99 25.87 -3.10 -20.29
CA ARG A 99 24.66 -3.49 -19.56
C ARG A 99 24.14 -4.84 -20.10
N PRO A 100 23.89 -5.87 -19.26
CA PRO A 100 23.14 -7.03 -19.68
C PRO A 100 21.62 -6.75 -19.69
N GLY A 101 20.91 -7.54 -20.49
CA GLY A 101 19.53 -7.37 -20.90
C GLY A 101 18.49 -7.31 -19.77
N ARG A 102 17.43 -6.52 -20.02
CA ARG A 102 16.25 -6.43 -19.16
C ARG A 102 15.30 -7.60 -19.43
N SER A 103 15.33 -8.64 -18.61
CA SER A 103 14.21 -9.58 -18.47
C SER A 103 13.37 -9.23 -17.22
N GLY A 104 12.05 -9.36 -17.35
CA GLY A 104 11.08 -9.47 -16.23
C GLY A 104 10.99 -8.31 -15.24
N ARG A 105 10.25 -7.25 -15.58
CA ARG A 105 9.75 -6.33 -14.53
C ARG A 105 8.67 -7.03 -13.71
N GLY A 106 9.01 -7.42 -12.48
CA GLY A 106 8.09 -7.95 -11.49
C GLY A 106 6.92 -6.98 -11.22
N ARG A 107 5.71 -7.50 -11.37
CA ARG A 107 4.42 -6.81 -11.22
C ARG A 107 3.98 -6.70 -9.74
N GLY A 108 4.90 -6.38 -8.83
CA GLY A 108 4.60 -6.42 -7.38
C GLY A 108 4.62 -5.07 -6.66
N ARG A 109 4.99 -3.97 -7.32
CA ARG A 109 5.37 -2.71 -6.65
C ARG A 109 4.81 -1.47 -7.34
N GLY A 110 3.55 -1.55 -7.72
CA GLY A 110 2.88 -0.52 -8.51
C GLY A 110 1.37 -0.65 -8.41
N TRP A 111 0.84 -0.63 -7.19
CA TRP A 111 -0.56 -0.28 -7.00
C TRP A 111 -0.71 1.18 -7.45
N ALA A 112 -1.12 1.32 -8.70
CA ALA A 112 -1.05 2.57 -9.42
C ALA A 112 -1.96 3.60 -8.75
N VAL A 113 -1.48 4.83 -8.57
CA VAL A 113 -2.30 6.03 -8.32
C VAL A 113 -3.57 6.05 -9.19
N ARG A 114 -3.52 5.38 -10.36
CA ARG A 114 -4.69 5.07 -11.20
C ARG A 114 -5.83 4.35 -10.49
N ARG A 115 -5.59 3.23 -9.79
CA ARG A 115 -6.64 2.50 -9.07
C ARG A 115 -7.19 3.30 -7.91
N GLN A 116 -6.34 4.04 -7.21
CA GLN A 116 -6.77 4.96 -6.15
C GLN A 116 -7.65 6.08 -6.71
N TRP A 117 -7.29 6.64 -7.86
CA TRP A 117 -8.09 7.62 -8.58
C TRP A 117 -9.41 7.02 -9.09
N GLU A 118 -9.38 5.85 -9.76
CA GLU A 118 -10.56 5.12 -10.23
C GLU A 118 -11.51 4.81 -9.08
N ALA A 119 -11.00 4.29 -7.96
CA ALA A 119 -11.79 3.98 -6.78
C ALA A 119 -12.29 5.24 -6.06
N SER A 120 -11.52 6.34 -6.03
CA SER A 120 -11.98 7.61 -5.43
C SER A 120 -13.19 8.22 -6.16
N ARG A 121 -13.50 7.76 -7.37
CA ARG A 121 -14.71 8.20 -8.10
C ARG A 121 -15.98 7.59 -7.53
N THR A 122 -15.88 6.48 -6.79
CA THR A 122 -17.04 5.71 -6.31
C THR A 122 -16.98 5.40 -4.82
N ALA A 123 -15.79 5.43 -4.20
CA ALA A 123 -15.56 5.10 -2.81
C ALA A 123 -15.52 6.35 -1.92
N VAL A 124 -16.14 6.24 -0.74
CA VAL A 124 -16.03 7.28 0.30
C VAL A 124 -14.68 7.13 0.97
N VAL A 125 -13.81 8.14 0.85
CA VAL A 125 -12.49 8.15 1.53
C VAL A 125 -12.47 9.20 2.63
N VAL A 126 -12.17 8.77 3.86
CA VAL A 126 -12.12 9.64 5.03
C VAL A 126 -10.73 9.55 5.65
N ARG A 127 -10.06 10.69 5.78
CA ARG A 127 -8.80 10.74 6.52
C ARG A 127 -9.06 10.45 7.99
N HIS A 128 -8.44 9.40 8.52
CA HIS A 128 -8.57 9.03 9.92
C HIS A 128 -7.21 8.64 10.51
N ARG A 129 -6.98 9.02 11.78
CA ARG A 129 -5.77 8.61 12.51
C ARG A 129 -6.11 7.39 13.38
N PRO A 130 -5.46 6.23 13.16
CA PRO A 130 -5.70 5.05 13.98
C PRO A 130 -5.55 5.32 15.48
N GLY A 131 -6.40 4.67 16.27
CA GLY A 131 -6.42 4.81 17.73
C GLY A 131 -7.23 6.00 18.25
N ARG A 132 -7.81 6.83 17.37
CA ARG A 132 -8.86 7.79 17.74
C ARG A 132 -10.23 7.16 17.58
N ARG A 133 -11.19 7.63 18.38
CA ARG A 133 -12.59 7.22 18.25
C ARG A 133 -13.12 7.62 16.85
N LEU A 134 -13.74 6.68 16.17
CA LEU A 134 -14.41 6.86 14.90
C LEU A 134 -15.77 7.55 15.10
N PRO A 135 -16.14 8.48 14.21
CA PRO A 135 -17.43 9.16 14.26
C PRO A 135 -18.59 8.28 13.73
N LEU A 136 -18.54 6.98 14.03
CA LEU A 136 -19.55 5.98 13.70
C LEU A 136 -20.29 5.60 14.98
N ALA A 137 -21.59 5.34 14.86
CA ALA A 137 -22.42 4.93 15.98
C ALA A 137 -22.02 3.52 16.46
N ASP A 138 -22.36 3.22 17.71
CA ASP A 138 -22.16 1.89 18.27
C ASP A 138 -23.09 0.92 17.51
N GLY A 139 -22.57 -0.25 17.12
CA GLY A 139 -23.37 -1.28 16.47
C GLY A 139 -23.93 -0.91 15.09
N SER A 140 -23.34 0.04 14.37
CA SER A 140 -23.86 0.55 13.09
C SER A 140 -23.18 -0.01 11.83
N VAL A 141 -22.11 -0.80 11.98
CA VAL A 141 -21.28 -1.29 10.87
C VAL A 141 -21.49 -2.79 10.68
N ASP A 142 -21.65 -3.23 9.43
CA ASP A 142 -21.89 -4.64 9.09
C ASP A 142 -20.60 -5.44 8.95
N HIS A 143 -19.58 -4.80 8.35
CA HIS A 143 -18.29 -5.44 8.08
C HIS A 143 -17.13 -4.45 8.20
N ILE A 144 -16.01 -4.91 8.75
CA ILE A 144 -14.74 -4.18 8.77
C ILE A 144 -13.66 -5.03 8.12
N LEU A 145 -12.96 -4.46 7.15
CA LEU A 145 -11.63 -4.89 6.76
C LEU A 145 -10.61 -4.03 7.52
N CYS A 146 -9.68 -4.66 8.23
CA CYS A 146 -8.55 -4.00 8.88
C CYS A 146 -7.26 -4.61 8.35
N ALA A 147 -6.63 -3.97 7.38
CA ALA A 147 -5.52 -4.55 6.62
C ALA A 147 -4.25 -3.74 6.79
N HIS A 148 -3.19 -4.41 7.27
CA HIS A 148 -1.84 -3.86 7.40
C HIS A 148 -1.73 -2.62 8.33
N VAL A 149 -2.68 -2.37 9.23
CA VAL A 149 -2.64 -1.21 10.15
C VAL A 149 -2.13 -1.57 11.55
N VAL A 150 -2.62 -2.67 12.12
CA VAL A 150 -2.41 -2.98 13.54
C VAL A 150 -0.93 -3.19 13.88
N GLN A 151 -0.14 -3.64 12.91
CA GLN A 151 1.27 -3.93 13.08
C GLN A 151 2.19 -2.69 13.04
N GLU A 152 1.66 -1.57 12.58
CA GLU A 152 2.35 -0.28 12.64
C GLU A 152 2.20 0.37 14.03
N LEU A 153 1.22 -0.10 14.82
CA LEU A 153 0.78 0.55 16.05
C LEU A 153 1.38 -0.09 17.31
N PRO A 154 1.75 0.72 18.33
CA PRO A 154 2.08 0.20 19.65
C PRO A 154 0.97 -0.71 20.20
N PRO A 155 1.30 -1.79 20.95
CA PRO A 155 0.34 -2.79 21.42
C PRO A 155 -0.89 -2.22 22.13
N ARG A 156 -0.70 -1.17 22.94
CA ARG A 156 -1.80 -0.47 23.63
C ARG A 156 -2.73 0.25 22.65
N VAL A 157 -2.19 0.85 21.59
CA VAL A 157 -2.97 1.55 20.56
C VAL A 157 -3.67 0.55 19.65
N ALA A 158 -2.98 -0.53 19.24
CA ALA A 158 -3.56 -1.67 18.54
C ALA A 158 -4.80 -2.23 19.27
N GLY A 159 -4.69 -2.44 20.59
CA GLY A 159 -5.82 -2.88 21.42
C GLY A 159 -7.02 -1.91 21.37
N ARG A 160 -6.76 -0.59 21.43
CA ARG A 160 -7.81 0.44 21.29
C ARG A 160 -8.48 0.43 19.92
N VAL A 161 -7.72 0.20 18.85
CA VAL A 161 -8.27 0.06 17.50
C VAL A 161 -9.19 -1.15 17.40
N LEU A 162 -8.77 -2.30 17.93
CA LEU A 162 -9.61 -3.51 17.93
C LEU A 162 -10.88 -3.33 18.77
N ALA A 163 -10.77 -2.69 19.94
CA ALA A 163 -11.93 -2.35 20.77
C ALA A 163 -12.89 -1.38 20.07
N GLU A 164 -12.35 -0.43 19.31
CA GLU A 164 -13.15 0.50 18.51
C GLU A 164 -13.87 -0.20 17.35
N CYS A 165 -13.19 -1.14 16.67
CA CYS A 165 -13.82 -2.02 15.69
C CYS A 165 -14.98 -2.81 16.31
N ALA A 166 -14.76 -3.37 17.51
CA ALA A 166 -15.81 -4.08 18.24
C ALA A 166 -16.97 -3.14 18.54
N ARG A 167 -16.72 -1.92 19.03
CA ARG A 167 -17.77 -0.93 19.36
C ARG A 167 -18.68 -0.62 18.17
N ILE A 168 -18.12 -0.41 16.98
CA ILE A 168 -18.90 0.05 15.81
C ILE A 168 -19.57 -1.08 15.04
N LEU A 169 -19.05 -2.32 15.09
CA LEU A 169 -19.68 -3.46 14.42
C LEU A 169 -21.03 -3.79 15.06
N ARG A 170 -22.09 -4.08 14.32
CA ARG A 170 -23.31 -4.65 14.92
C ARG A 170 -23.05 -6.04 15.51
N PRO A 171 -23.87 -6.53 16.45
CA PRO A 171 -23.87 -7.95 16.80
C PRO A 171 -24.05 -8.81 15.53
N GLY A 172 -23.24 -9.86 15.41
CA GLY A 172 -23.10 -10.68 14.21
C GLY A 172 -22.26 -10.07 13.07
N GLY A 173 -21.82 -8.82 13.21
CA GLY A 173 -20.95 -8.15 12.24
C GLY A 173 -19.54 -8.75 12.20
N THR A 174 -18.87 -8.65 11.05
CA THR A 174 -17.59 -9.34 10.81
C THR A 174 -16.40 -8.38 10.75
N LEU A 175 -15.28 -8.79 11.33
CA LEU A 175 -13.97 -8.17 11.19
C LEU A 175 -13.05 -9.12 10.42
N HIS A 176 -12.50 -8.68 9.30
CA HIS A 176 -11.42 -9.34 8.59
C HIS A 176 -10.11 -8.59 8.87
N LEU A 177 -9.23 -9.22 9.64
CA LEU A 177 -7.91 -8.70 10.00
C LEU A 177 -6.85 -9.30 9.08
N VAL A 178 -6.04 -8.44 8.45
CA VAL A 178 -4.93 -8.85 7.58
C VAL A 178 -3.62 -8.30 8.12
N LEU A 179 -2.65 -9.19 8.31
CA LEU A 179 -1.35 -8.88 8.91
C LEU A 179 -0.21 -9.58 8.16
N PRO A 180 1.02 -9.06 8.20
CA PRO A 180 2.19 -9.84 7.82
C PRO A 180 2.33 -11.07 8.74
N ASP A 181 2.56 -12.26 8.17
CA ASP A 181 2.68 -13.50 8.94
C ASP A 181 4.13 -13.73 9.42
N LEU A 182 4.36 -13.50 10.72
CA LEU A 182 5.65 -13.75 11.35
C LEU A 182 6.07 -15.22 11.27
N ARG A 183 5.11 -16.14 11.42
CA ARG A 183 5.43 -17.57 11.43
C ARG A 183 5.96 -18.00 10.07
N GLN A 184 5.32 -17.56 9.00
CA GLN A 184 5.78 -17.82 7.64
C GLN A 184 7.23 -17.32 7.43
N ALA A 185 7.57 -16.13 7.91
CA ALA A 185 8.93 -15.59 7.77
C ALA A 185 9.98 -16.42 8.53
N VAL A 186 9.66 -16.79 9.78
CA VAL A 186 10.53 -17.63 10.61
C VAL A 186 10.71 -19.01 9.99
N ASP A 187 9.64 -19.63 9.50
CA ASP A 187 9.73 -20.97 8.91
C ASP A 187 10.59 -20.97 7.65
N ARG A 188 10.56 -19.91 6.84
CA ARG A 188 11.43 -19.74 5.67
C ARG A 188 12.90 -19.60 6.08
N TYR A 189 13.18 -18.85 7.15
CA TYR A 189 14.53 -18.73 7.70
C TYR A 189 15.06 -20.06 8.21
N VAL A 190 14.25 -20.79 9.00
CA VAL A 190 14.61 -22.12 9.52
C VAL A 190 14.85 -23.14 8.41
N ARG A 191 14.10 -23.06 7.31
CA ARG A 191 14.31 -23.88 6.10
C ARG A 191 15.53 -23.47 5.27
N GLY A 192 16.21 -22.38 5.62
CA GLY A 192 17.36 -21.86 4.86
C GLY A 192 16.98 -21.19 3.54
N GLU A 193 15.71 -20.81 3.35
CA GLU A 193 15.23 -20.13 2.13
C GLU A 193 15.53 -18.62 2.13
N ILE A 194 15.75 -18.06 3.32
CA ILE A 194 16.18 -16.68 3.53
C ILE A 194 17.28 -16.65 4.59
N ASP A 195 18.18 -15.68 4.50
CA ASP A 195 19.21 -15.46 5.51
C ASP A 195 18.73 -14.51 6.65
N ALA A 196 19.61 -14.27 7.63
CA ALA A 196 19.30 -13.42 8.78
C ALA A 196 19.08 -11.94 8.39
N ASP A 197 19.81 -11.43 7.40
CA ASP A 197 19.65 -10.06 6.93
C ASP A 197 18.31 -9.89 6.22
N GLU A 198 17.89 -10.89 5.43
CA GLU A 198 16.59 -10.95 4.77
C GLU A 198 15.43 -11.04 5.78
N LEU A 199 15.58 -11.81 6.87
CA LEU A 199 14.59 -11.89 7.94
C LEU A 199 14.44 -10.53 8.67
N VAL A 200 15.54 -9.89 9.03
CA VAL A 200 15.52 -8.56 9.67
C VAL A 200 14.99 -7.49 8.71
N ALA A 201 15.30 -7.59 7.42
CA ALA A 201 14.73 -6.70 6.41
C ALA A 201 13.22 -6.89 6.25
N TRP A 202 12.75 -8.14 6.25
CA TRP A 202 11.32 -8.49 6.23
C TRP A 202 10.58 -7.87 7.42
N GLN A 203 11.20 -7.86 8.61
CA GLN A 203 10.63 -7.21 9.79
C GLN A 203 10.41 -5.71 9.57
N ARG A 204 11.36 -5.04 8.91
CA ARG A 204 11.34 -3.57 8.75
C ARG A 204 10.46 -3.06 7.60
N LEU A 205 10.20 -3.86 6.56
CA LEU A 205 9.77 -3.35 5.25
C LEU A 205 8.42 -3.86 4.73
N ASN A 206 7.64 -4.57 5.52
CA ASN A 206 6.62 -5.42 4.90
C ASN A 206 5.35 -4.72 4.39
N ASP A 207 5.45 -4.25 3.14
CA ASP A 207 4.47 -4.25 2.04
C ASP A 207 4.88 -5.29 0.95
N GLY A 208 5.22 -6.53 1.35
CA GLY A 208 5.41 -7.65 0.39
C GLY A 208 6.62 -7.53 -0.55
N HIS A 209 7.75 -7.01 -0.07
CA HIS A 209 8.88 -6.62 -0.92
C HIS A 209 10.20 -7.39 -0.60
N ARG A 210 10.60 -8.34 -1.47
CA ARG A 210 12.01 -8.85 -1.62
C ARG A 210 13.07 -7.75 -1.42
N PRO A 211 14.20 -8.03 -0.75
CA PRO A 211 15.28 -7.06 -0.60
C PRO A 211 15.90 -6.69 -1.96
N ALA A 212 16.36 -5.45 -2.07
CA ALA A 212 17.01 -4.95 -3.27
C ALA A 212 18.41 -5.55 -3.41
N ASP A 213 18.77 -5.95 -4.64
CA ASP A 213 20.12 -6.35 -5.05
C ASP A 213 21.20 -5.43 -4.42
N PRO A 214 22.11 -5.97 -3.58
CA PRO A 214 23.15 -5.20 -2.89
C PRO A 214 24.03 -4.37 -3.83
N ARG A 215 24.10 -4.74 -5.13
CA ARG A 215 24.96 -4.08 -6.12
C ARG A 215 24.45 -2.71 -6.58
N ARG A 216 23.26 -2.27 -6.16
CA ARG A 216 22.67 -0.95 -6.52
C ARG A 216 22.90 0.16 -5.49
N ALA A 217 23.54 -0.11 -4.36
CA ALA A 217 23.74 0.84 -3.26
C ALA A 217 24.89 1.86 -3.48
N ARG A 218 25.12 2.34 -4.72
CA ARG A 218 26.28 3.21 -5.02
C ARG A 218 26.05 4.72 -4.95
N HIS A 219 24.90 5.21 -4.49
CA HIS A 219 24.71 6.66 -4.26
C HIS A 219 24.09 6.91 -2.88
N PRO A 220 24.83 7.55 -1.94
CA PRO A 220 24.30 7.93 -0.66
C PRO A 220 23.48 9.20 -0.87
N ARG A 221 22.25 9.07 -1.36
CA ARG A 221 21.24 10.07 -0.99
C ARG A 221 20.90 9.75 0.45
N ARG A 222 21.11 10.71 1.35
CA ARG A 222 20.45 10.73 2.67
C ARG A 222 18.94 10.56 2.42
N ARG A 223 18.49 9.32 2.38
CA ARG A 223 17.12 8.99 2.73
C ARG A 223 17.15 9.01 4.24
N GLU A 224 16.44 9.96 4.84
CA GLU A 224 15.93 9.73 6.18
C GLU A 224 15.39 8.29 6.21
N PRO A 225 15.76 7.46 7.20
CA PRO A 225 15.17 6.14 7.29
C PRO A 225 13.67 6.37 7.31
N ALA A 226 12.95 5.88 6.30
CA ALA A 226 11.51 5.80 6.39
C ALA A 226 11.25 5.09 7.72
N ASP A 227 10.52 5.76 8.62
CA ASP A 227 10.14 5.22 9.91
C ASP A 227 9.60 3.81 9.66
N PRO A 228 10.19 2.73 10.23
CA PRO A 228 9.82 1.37 9.89
C PRO A 228 8.30 1.22 10.00
N GLN A 229 7.66 0.98 8.85
CA GLN A 229 6.20 0.99 8.74
C GLN A 229 5.60 -0.15 9.56
N ASN A 230 6.30 -1.29 9.71
CA ASN A 230 5.91 -2.36 10.63
C ASN A 230 6.79 -2.33 11.89
N ARG A 231 6.21 -1.87 13.00
CA ARG A 231 6.91 -1.80 14.30
C ARG A 231 6.71 -3.06 15.14
N TRP A 232 5.67 -3.83 14.85
CA TRP A 232 5.26 -5.01 15.61
C TRP A 232 4.94 -6.15 14.65
N HIS A 233 5.10 -7.38 15.11
CA HIS A 233 4.82 -8.57 14.31
C HIS A 233 3.87 -9.50 15.04
N TYR A 234 3.11 -10.25 14.24
CA TYR A 234 2.06 -11.13 14.72
C TYR A 234 2.16 -12.46 14.00
N ASP A 235 1.98 -13.52 14.77
CA ASP A 235 1.56 -14.81 14.27
C ASP A 235 0.06 -14.98 14.51
N GLU A 236 -0.50 -16.07 13.99
CA GLU A 236 -1.91 -16.41 14.21
C GLU A 236 -2.26 -16.48 15.70
N HIS A 237 -1.39 -17.07 16.52
CA HIS A 237 -1.62 -17.23 17.95
C HIS A 237 -1.80 -15.88 18.66
N THR A 238 -0.87 -14.94 18.43
CA THR A 238 -0.91 -13.62 19.06
C THR A 238 -2.07 -12.79 18.54
N ALA A 239 -2.34 -12.82 17.23
CA ALA A 239 -3.47 -12.11 16.64
C ALA A 239 -4.80 -12.63 17.18
N ARG A 240 -4.98 -13.95 17.26
CA ARG A 240 -6.15 -14.60 17.86
C ARG A 240 -6.38 -14.16 19.30
N ARG A 241 -5.34 -14.22 20.15
CA ARG A 241 -5.47 -13.80 21.56
C ARG A 241 -5.94 -12.35 21.69
N ARG A 242 -5.45 -11.46 20.82
CA ARG A 242 -5.84 -10.04 20.84
C ARG A 242 -7.26 -9.81 20.33
N LEU A 243 -7.71 -10.55 19.32
CA LEU A 243 -9.09 -10.51 18.85
C LEU A 243 -10.06 -10.95 19.96
N VAL A 244 -9.76 -12.06 20.64
CA VAL A 244 -10.57 -12.55 21.76
C VAL A 244 -10.58 -11.55 22.91
N ALA A 245 -9.42 -10.98 23.28
CA ALA A 245 -9.34 -9.96 24.31
C ALA A 245 -10.11 -8.67 23.97
N ALA A 246 -10.36 -8.41 22.68
CA ALA A 246 -11.19 -7.30 22.21
C ALA A 246 -12.69 -7.66 22.09
N GLY A 247 -13.09 -8.87 22.50
CA GLY A 247 -14.48 -9.32 22.52
C GLY A 247 -14.97 -9.99 21.23
N PHE A 248 -14.07 -10.43 20.36
CA PHE A 248 -14.43 -11.13 19.13
C PHE A 248 -14.35 -12.65 19.26
N HIS A 249 -15.18 -13.35 18.48
CA HIS A 249 -15.07 -14.79 18.26
C HIS A 249 -14.49 -15.08 16.87
N LEU A 250 -13.50 -15.95 16.76
CA LEU A 250 -12.99 -16.34 15.45
C LEU A 250 -14.05 -17.08 14.63
N SER A 251 -14.06 -16.81 13.33
CA SER A 251 -14.95 -17.45 12.38
C SER A 251 -14.22 -17.80 11.09
N ARG A 252 -14.78 -18.73 10.33
CA ARG A 252 -14.36 -19.08 8.96
C ARG A 252 -15.41 -18.72 7.91
N THR A 253 -16.46 -17.99 8.31
CA THR A 253 -17.52 -17.57 7.39
C THR A 253 -16.94 -16.65 6.32
N PRO A 254 -17.32 -16.81 5.05
CA PRO A 254 -17.02 -15.84 4.01
C PRO A 254 -17.52 -14.44 4.41
N THR A 255 -16.78 -13.42 4.04
CA THR A 255 -17.06 -12.02 4.31
C THR A 255 -16.99 -11.22 3.02
N PRO A 256 -17.51 -9.98 2.99
CA PRO A 256 -17.40 -9.11 1.83
C PRO A 256 -15.96 -8.88 1.33
N SER A 257 -14.95 -9.06 2.18
CA SER A 257 -13.53 -8.92 1.82
C SER A 257 -12.78 -10.25 1.66
N THR A 258 -13.47 -11.39 1.60
CA THR A 258 -12.83 -12.72 1.45
C THR A 258 -11.99 -12.84 0.18
N GLY A 259 -12.38 -12.19 -0.93
CA GLY A 259 -11.59 -12.21 -2.16
C GLY A 259 -10.19 -11.61 -2.04
N LEU A 260 -9.89 -10.87 -0.95
CA LEU A 260 -8.56 -10.31 -0.71
C LEU A 260 -7.51 -11.42 -0.50
N VAL A 261 -7.90 -12.58 0.03
CA VAL A 261 -7.01 -13.73 0.25
C VAL A 261 -6.36 -14.20 -1.05
N GLU A 262 -7.09 -14.17 -2.17
CA GLU A 262 -6.55 -14.56 -3.48
C GLU A 262 -5.50 -13.57 -3.99
N THR A 263 -5.66 -12.29 -3.64
CA THR A 263 -4.78 -11.21 -4.08
C THR A 263 -3.58 -10.99 -3.17
N ASP A 264 -3.66 -11.43 -1.91
CA ASP A 264 -2.60 -11.33 -0.90
C ASP A 264 -2.45 -12.64 -0.09
N PRO A 265 -2.17 -13.79 -0.76
CA PRO A 265 -2.19 -15.10 -0.11
C PRO A 265 -1.03 -15.33 0.88
N VAL A 266 -0.06 -14.41 0.91
CA VAL A 266 1.12 -14.50 1.77
C VAL A 266 0.87 -13.92 3.15
N SER A 267 -0.14 -13.05 3.28
CA SER A 267 -0.50 -12.43 4.55
C SER A 267 -1.31 -13.39 5.42
N LEU A 268 -1.26 -13.16 6.73
CA LEU A 268 -2.14 -13.79 7.69
C LEU A 268 -3.52 -13.14 7.61
N HIS A 269 -4.52 -13.94 7.29
CA HIS A 269 -5.92 -13.54 7.22
C HIS A 269 -6.72 -14.18 8.36
N LEU A 270 -7.35 -13.36 9.20
CA LEU A 270 -8.21 -13.82 10.28
C LEU A 270 -9.57 -13.15 10.19
N VAL A 271 -10.63 -13.96 10.18
CA VAL A 271 -12.00 -13.48 10.28
C VAL A 271 -12.51 -13.69 11.70
N ALA A 272 -13.16 -12.67 12.23
CA ALA A 272 -13.77 -12.69 13.54
C ALA A 272 -15.16 -12.04 13.50
N VAL A 273 -16.05 -12.45 14.40
CA VAL A 273 -17.43 -11.99 14.51
C VAL A 273 -17.60 -11.29 15.85
N ARG A 274 -18.32 -10.17 15.86
CA ARG A 274 -18.80 -9.54 17.09
C ARG A 274 -20.00 -10.35 17.60
N PRO A 275 -19.94 -10.96 18.79
CA PRO A 275 -21.08 -11.66 19.37
C PRO A 275 -22.25 -10.70 19.69
#